data_AF-A0A3S8VM13-F1
#
_entry.id   AF-A0A3S8VM13-F1
#
_cell.length_a   1.000
_cell.length_b   1.000
_cell.length_c   1.000
_cell.angle_alpha   90.00
_cell.angle_beta   90.00
_cell.angle_gamma   90.00
#
_symmetry.space_group_name_H-M   'P 1'
#
loop_
_entity.id
_entity.type
_entity.pdbx_description
1 polymer ?
#
loop_
_entity_poly.entity_id
_entity_poly.type
_entity_poly.pdbx_seq_one_letter_code
_entity_poly.pdbx_strand_id
1 'polypeptide(L)'
;MALTERHGEVHGRRQDAPYGDRARSGVRDGAPASETGRPPGPPGPRRGRPRSRTVERAIADAVLRLADEGVSPDGLSVERIARTAGVGKATIYRRWPGKDELLADVLAAVEGPPPRPRGRSVRDDLVALVDFLRAQALDRRSAALLHLALTEAGAHPALARRYRETVLAPRRAAVREVLRRGVASGELRADLDPELLTDLFTGPVLARAVLYPGEPPPAGPAARIVDALLDGARSPDR
;
A
#
# COMPACT_ATOMS: atom_id res chain seq x y z
N MET A 1 5.30 -10.86 -56.01
CA MET A 1 6.24 -10.26 -56.99
C MET A 1 6.81 -9.00 -56.36
N ALA A 2 8.10 -8.72 -56.24
CA ALA A 2 9.38 -9.39 -56.45
C ALA A 2 10.38 -8.59 -55.57
N LEU A 3 11.18 -9.19 -54.69
CA LEU A 3 12.57 -9.64 -54.93
C LEU A 3 13.50 -8.58 -55.53
N THR A 4 14.55 -8.20 -54.79
CA THR A 4 15.98 -8.14 -55.20
C THR A 4 16.79 -7.87 -53.91
N GLU A 5 17.36 -8.87 -53.22
CA GLU A 5 18.70 -9.48 -53.41
C GLU A 5 19.91 -8.55 -53.33
N ARG A 6 20.84 -8.85 -52.41
CA ARG A 6 22.24 -9.32 -52.63
C ARG A 6 23.09 -9.00 -51.39
N HIS A 7 23.53 -10.02 -50.65
CA HIS A 7 24.72 -10.86 -50.84
C HIS A 7 26.04 -10.19 -50.41
N GLY A 8 26.72 -10.84 -49.46
CA GLY A 8 28.02 -10.46 -48.91
C GLY A 8 28.55 -11.47 -47.87
N GLU A 9 28.64 -12.72 -48.30
CA GLU A 9 29.50 -13.81 -47.78
C GLU A 9 31.00 -13.37 -47.74
N VAL A 10 32.01 -13.94 -47.04
CA VAL A 10 32.25 -15.28 -46.48
C VAL A 10 33.59 -15.29 -45.69
N HIS A 11 33.66 -16.20 -44.69
CA HIS A 11 34.81 -16.96 -44.15
C HIS A 11 36.09 -16.31 -43.59
N GLY A 12 36.43 -16.78 -42.39
CA GLY A 12 37.80 -16.94 -41.91
C GLY A 12 37.87 -17.86 -40.69
N ARG A 13 37.90 -19.18 -40.91
CA ARG A 13 38.17 -20.21 -39.88
C ARG A 13 39.64 -20.18 -39.45
N ARG A 14 39.88 -20.64 -38.21
CA ARG A 14 40.91 -21.61 -37.73
C ARG A 14 41.52 -21.12 -36.41
N GLN A 15 41.30 -21.81 -35.29
CA GLN A 15 41.83 -23.11 -34.83
C GLN A 15 43.12 -22.98 -33.99
N ASP A 16 43.09 -23.71 -32.88
CA ASP A 16 44.21 -24.35 -32.18
C ASP A 16 44.94 -23.60 -31.04
N ALA A 17 44.58 -24.03 -29.82
CA ALA A 17 45.46 -24.20 -28.66
C ALA A 17 46.69 -25.07 -29.03
N PRO A 18 47.82 -25.16 -28.27
CA PRO A 18 47.76 -25.69 -26.90
C PRO A 18 48.94 -25.39 -25.93
N TYR A 19 48.78 -25.90 -24.70
CA TYR A 19 49.77 -26.64 -23.89
C TYR A 19 50.88 -25.95 -23.05
N GLY A 20 51.04 -26.50 -21.83
CA GLY A 20 52.27 -26.51 -21.00
C GLY A 20 52.18 -25.56 -19.80
N ASP A 21 51.75 -25.94 -18.59
CA ASP A 21 52.20 -27.01 -17.66
C ASP A 21 53.62 -26.83 -17.09
N ARG A 22 53.68 -26.82 -15.74
CA ARG A 22 54.83 -26.96 -14.81
C ARG A 22 55.84 -25.80 -14.75
N ALA A 23 56.51 -25.53 -13.63
CA ALA A 23 56.40 -25.86 -12.21
C ALA A 23 57.63 -25.19 -11.53
N ARG A 24 57.58 -25.07 -10.20
CA ARG A 24 58.70 -24.86 -9.25
C ARG A 24 59.19 -23.41 -9.14
N SER A 25 59.04 -22.77 -7.97
CA SER A 25 59.74 -22.97 -6.68
C SER A 25 60.84 -21.92 -6.53
N GLY A 26 60.72 -21.10 -5.49
CA GLY A 26 61.71 -20.08 -5.18
C GLY A 26 61.21 -19.16 -4.07
N VAL A 27 61.27 -19.67 -2.84
CA VAL A 27 61.18 -18.85 -1.62
C VAL A 27 62.37 -17.89 -1.58
N ARG A 28 62.14 -16.61 -1.28
CA ARG A 28 63.04 -15.71 -0.54
C ARG A 28 62.32 -14.43 -0.11
N ASP A 29 62.60 -14.05 1.14
CA ASP A 29 62.06 -12.96 1.93
C ASP A 29 62.26 -11.55 1.35
N GLY A 30 61.33 -10.63 1.67
CA GLY A 30 61.51 -9.18 1.53
C GLY A 30 60.19 -8.39 1.46
N ALA A 31 59.73 -7.81 2.57
CA ALA A 31 58.67 -6.80 2.61
C ALA A 31 59.19 -5.40 2.21
N PRO A 32 58.35 -4.35 2.08
CA PRO A 32 57.15 -4.21 1.24
C PRO A 32 57.33 -3.04 0.23
N ALA A 33 56.79 -3.17 -0.99
CA ALA A 33 56.78 -2.07 -1.96
C ALA A 33 55.36 -1.69 -2.36
N SER A 34 54.92 -0.54 -1.83
CA SER A 34 54.01 0.44 -2.46
C SER A 34 52.89 -0.10 -3.37
N GLU A 35 51.69 -0.30 -2.79
CA GLU A 35 50.45 -0.30 -3.55
C GLU A 35 50.22 1.09 -4.15
N THR A 36 50.35 1.15 -5.47
CA THR A 36 49.97 2.31 -6.27
C THR A 36 48.45 2.48 -6.23
N GLY A 37 48.03 3.66 -5.77
CA GLY A 37 46.63 4.03 -5.63
C GLY A 37 45.88 3.98 -6.96
N ARG A 38 44.90 3.07 -7.04
CA ARG A 38 43.83 3.14 -8.03
C ARG A 38 42.85 4.24 -7.57
N PRO A 39 42.56 5.28 -8.36
CA PRO A 39 41.57 6.27 -7.96
C PRO A 39 40.19 5.60 -7.85
N PRO A 40 39.40 5.91 -6.81
CA PRO A 40 38.04 5.41 -6.70
C PRO A 40 37.23 5.93 -7.88
N GLY A 41 36.62 5.01 -8.65
CA GLY A 41 35.69 5.35 -9.72
C GLY A 41 34.52 6.19 -9.18
N PRO A 42 33.89 7.03 -10.03
CA PRO A 42 32.85 7.94 -9.60
C PRO A 42 31.72 7.17 -8.90
N PRO A 43 31.19 7.67 -7.77
CA PRO A 43 30.12 7.01 -7.06
C PRO A 43 28.90 6.89 -7.97
N GLY A 44 28.51 5.66 -8.28
CA GLY A 44 27.28 5.37 -9.02
C GLY A 44 26.06 6.00 -8.34
N PRO A 45 25.00 6.35 -9.10
CA PRO A 45 23.87 7.10 -8.57
C PRO A 45 23.22 6.37 -7.39
N ARG A 46 23.34 6.97 -6.21
CA ARG A 46 22.73 6.49 -4.97
C ARG A 46 21.20 6.47 -5.13
N ARG A 47 20.65 5.25 -5.12
CA ARG A 47 19.22 4.94 -5.22
C ARG A 47 18.41 5.56 -4.07
N GLY A 48 17.95 6.80 -4.24
CA GLY A 48 16.54 7.19 -4.09
C GLY A 48 15.84 7.28 -2.72
N ARG A 49 16.47 7.22 -1.55
CA ARG A 49 15.76 7.45 -0.25
C ARG A 49 16.70 8.13 0.74
N PRO A 50 16.48 9.41 1.13
CA PRO A 50 15.32 9.90 1.91
C PRO A 50 14.42 10.95 1.23
N ARG A 51 14.89 11.59 0.15
CA ARG A 51 14.18 12.70 -0.52
C ARG A 51 12.81 12.31 -1.09
N SER A 52 12.65 11.08 -1.60
CA SER A 52 11.37 10.58 -2.12
C SER A 52 10.27 10.56 -1.07
N ARG A 53 10.57 10.11 0.16
CA ARG A 53 9.58 10.03 1.24
C ARG A 53 9.13 11.39 1.74
N THR A 54 10.04 12.37 1.78
CA THR A 54 9.70 13.76 2.12
C THR A 54 8.76 14.37 1.09
N VAL A 55 9.01 14.12 -0.20
CA VAL A 55 8.15 14.57 -1.31
C VAL A 55 6.77 13.91 -1.25
N GLU A 56 6.69 12.60 -1.01
CA GLU A 56 5.43 11.88 -0.88
C GLU A 56 4.58 12.43 0.28
N ARG A 57 5.21 12.70 1.43
CA ARG A 57 4.54 13.35 2.57
C ARG A 57 4.05 14.75 2.23
N ALA A 58 4.88 15.57 1.58
CA ALA A 58 4.48 16.91 1.16
C ALA A 58 3.26 16.91 0.22
N ILE A 59 3.18 15.91 -0.68
CA ILE A 59 2.03 15.71 -1.57
C ILE A 59 0.80 15.26 -0.79
N ALA A 60 0.94 14.29 0.13
CA ALA A 60 -0.17 13.85 0.97
C ALA A 60 -0.71 15.00 1.83
N ASP A 61 0.16 15.76 2.49
CA ASP A 61 -0.21 16.92 3.29
C ASP A 61 -0.91 18.00 2.44
N ALA A 62 -0.50 18.18 1.18
CA ALA A 62 -1.14 19.12 0.28
C ALA A 62 -2.56 18.70 -0.12
N VAL A 63 -2.77 17.41 -0.43
CA VAL A 63 -4.11 16.87 -0.71
C VAL A 63 -5.00 17.05 0.51
N LEU A 64 -4.51 16.71 1.70
CA LEU A 64 -5.25 16.86 2.96
C LEU A 64 -5.62 18.31 3.25
N ARG A 65 -4.68 19.26 3.08
CA ARG A 65 -4.97 20.69 3.24
C ARG A 65 -6.07 21.16 2.30
N LEU A 66 -6.01 20.76 1.02
CA LEU A 66 -7.03 21.13 0.04
C LEU A 66 -8.40 20.53 0.38
N ALA A 67 -8.43 19.29 0.88
CA ALA A 67 -9.67 18.69 1.37
C ALA A 67 -10.21 19.41 2.61
N ASP A 68 -9.34 19.78 3.57
CA ASP A 68 -9.69 20.56 4.77
C ASP A 68 -10.23 21.97 4.39
N GLU A 69 -9.77 22.54 3.28
CA GLU A 69 -10.28 23.80 2.69
C GLU A 69 -11.62 23.64 1.94
N GLY A 70 -12.17 22.43 1.86
CA GLY A 70 -13.44 22.14 1.17
C GLY A 70 -13.33 22.05 -0.35
N VAL A 71 -12.12 21.87 -0.90
CA VAL A 71 -11.93 21.68 -2.34
C VAL A 71 -12.54 20.35 -2.76
N SER A 72 -13.49 20.42 -3.70
CA SER A 72 -14.15 19.23 -4.21
C SER A 72 -13.18 18.28 -4.93
N PRO A 73 -13.50 16.99 -5.02
CA PRO A 73 -12.82 15.99 -5.84
C PRO A 73 -12.39 16.45 -7.24
N ASP A 74 -13.27 17.17 -7.92
CA ASP A 74 -13.04 17.68 -9.27
C ASP A 74 -12.14 18.92 -9.27
N GLY A 75 -12.16 19.70 -8.19
CA GLY A 75 -11.28 20.85 -7.98
C GLY A 75 -9.84 20.47 -7.58
N LEU A 76 -9.58 19.22 -7.21
CA LEU A 76 -8.25 18.68 -6.88
C LEU A 76 -7.44 18.37 -8.15
N SER A 77 -6.94 19.37 -8.86
CA SER A 77 -6.03 19.13 -10.00
C SER A 77 -4.60 18.80 -9.56
N VAL A 78 -3.87 18.02 -10.37
CA VAL A 78 -2.44 17.73 -10.16
C VAL A 78 -1.62 19.02 -10.08
N GLU A 79 -1.99 20.02 -10.89
CA GLU A 79 -1.48 21.39 -10.85
C GLU A 79 -1.59 22.02 -9.46
N ARG A 80 -2.80 21.98 -8.90
CA ARG A 80 -3.11 22.60 -7.60
C ARG A 80 -2.39 21.84 -6.49
N ILE A 81 -2.39 20.52 -6.53
CA ILE A 81 -1.68 19.66 -5.58
C ILE A 81 -0.18 19.94 -5.63
N ALA A 82 0.43 19.98 -6.82
CA ALA A 82 1.86 20.27 -7.02
C ALA A 82 2.24 21.64 -6.42
N ARG A 83 1.43 22.66 -6.72
CA ARG A 83 1.62 24.02 -6.17
C ARG A 83 1.51 24.03 -4.65
N THR A 84 0.46 23.43 -4.09
CA THR A 84 0.25 23.37 -2.64
C THR A 84 1.33 22.55 -1.93
N ALA A 85 1.89 21.53 -2.57
CA ALA A 85 2.97 20.70 -2.05
C ALA A 85 4.37 21.32 -2.22
N GLY A 86 4.50 22.38 -3.02
CA GLY A 86 5.80 22.97 -3.35
C GLY A 86 6.69 22.07 -4.21
N VAL A 87 6.09 21.22 -5.06
CA VAL A 87 6.81 20.28 -5.94
C VAL A 87 6.47 20.52 -7.41
N GLY A 88 7.38 20.18 -8.32
CA GLY A 88 7.11 20.25 -9.76
C GLY A 88 6.15 19.14 -10.24
N LYS A 89 5.31 19.43 -11.24
CA LYS A 89 4.37 18.43 -11.82
C LYS A 89 5.06 17.16 -12.31
N ALA A 90 6.23 17.28 -12.92
CA ALA A 90 7.02 16.13 -13.39
C ALA A 90 7.41 15.17 -12.24
N THR A 91 7.54 15.68 -11.01
CA THR A 91 7.79 14.86 -9.82
C THR A 91 6.60 13.99 -9.47
N ILE A 92 5.37 14.50 -9.66
CA ILE A 92 4.13 13.75 -9.47
C ILE A 92 3.96 12.72 -10.59
N TYR A 93 3.99 13.16 -11.85
CA TYR A 93 3.73 12.28 -13.00
C TYR A 93 4.73 11.13 -13.16
N ARG A 94 5.96 11.27 -12.63
CA ARG A 94 6.94 10.17 -12.60
C ARG A 94 6.46 8.98 -11.76
N ARG A 95 5.57 9.19 -10.80
CA ARG A 95 5.10 8.16 -9.87
C ARG A 95 3.64 7.80 -10.05
N TRP A 96 2.80 8.79 -10.35
CA TRP A 96 1.37 8.60 -10.56
C TRP A 96 0.99 8.98 -11.98
N PRO A 97 0.49 8.04 -12.79
CA PRO A 97 0.04 8.31 -14.15
C PRO A 97 -1.08 9.35 -14.20
N GLY A 98 -1.92 9.42 -13.16
CA GLY A 98 -3.05 10.33 -13.07
C GLY A 98 -3.39 10.77 -11.64
N LYS A 99 -4.40 11.64 -11.55
CA LYS A 99 -4.94 12.16 -10.28
C LYS A 99 -5.46 11.03 -9.41
N ASP A 100 -6.19 10.09 -9.99
CA ASP A 100 -6.89 9.03 -9.25
C ASP A 100 -5.90 8.09 -8.55
N GLU A 101 -4.81 7.71 -9.21
CA GLU A 101 -3.75 6.92 -8.58
C GLU A 101 -3.04 7.69 -7.47
N LEU A 102 -2.79 8.98 -7.66
CA LEU A 102 -2.22 9.84 -6.63
C LEU A 102 -3.14 9.91 -5.41
N LEU A 103 -4.43 10.17 -5.62
CA LEU A 103 -5.39 10.30 -4.52
C LEU A 103 -5.52 8.97 -3.77
N ALA A 104 -5.58 7.83 -4.46
CA ALA A 104 -5.66 6.53 -3.82
C ALA A 104 -4.42 6.15 -3.00
N ASP A 105 -3.22 6.49 -3.47
CA ASP A 105 -1.98 6.25 -2.71
C ASP A 105 -1.89 7.18 -1.49
N VAL A 106 -2.31 8.44 -1.63
CA VAL A 106 -2.40 9.38 -0.50
C VAL A 106 -3.41 8.87 0.53
N LEU A 107 -4.59 8.45 0.09
CA LEU A 107 -5.62 7.83 0.91
C LEU A 107 -5.05 6.67 1.75
N ALA A 108 -4.38 5.72 1.08
CA ALA A 108 -3.78 4.58 1.76
C ALA A 108 -2.67 4.97 2.75
N ALA A 109 -1.89 6.02 2.46
CA ALA A 109 -0.84 6.51 3.34
C ALA A 109 -1.39 7.19 4.60
N VAL A 110 -2.50 7.92 4.48
CA VAL A 110 -3.16 8.63 5.59
C VAL A 110 -3.89 7.65 6.49
N GLU A 111 -4.65 6.75 5.90
CA GLU A 111 -5.51 5.82 6.64
C GLU A 111 -4.75 4.70 7.35
N GLY A 112 -3.54 4.38 6.87
CA GLY A 112 -2.64 3.42 7.49
C GLY A 112 -3.14 1.96 7.47
N PRO A 113 -2.25 1.00 7.77
CA PRO A 113 -2.64 -0.41 7.85
C PRO A 113 -3.52 -0.67 9.09
N PRO A 114 -4.46 -1.63 9.01
CA PRO A 114 -5.20 -2.07 10.19
C PRO A 114 -4.25 -2.65 11.26
N PRO A 115 -4.64 -2.60 12.55
CA PRO A 115 -3.87 -3.23 13.60
C PRO A 115 -3.77 -4.74 13.35
N ARG A 116 -2.61 -5.32 13.65
CA ARG A 116 -2.43 -6.78 13.55
C ARG A 116 -3.18 -7.46 14.70
N PRO A 117 -4.08 -8.43 14.43
CA PRO A 117 -4.72 -9.22 15.46
C PRO A 117 -3.69 -9.93 16.34
N ARG A 118 -3.95 -10.01 17.65
CA ARG A 118 -3.02 -10.61 18.62
C ARG A 118 -3.15 -12.13 18.74
N GLY A 119 -4.25 -12.72 18.29
CA GLY A 119 -4.41 -14.17 18.32
C GLY A 119 -5.09 -14.73 19.56
N ARG A 120 -5.34 -13.91 20.60
CA ARG A 120 -5.70 -14.40 21.94
C ARG A 120 -7.20 -14.56 22.19
N SER A 121 -8.02 -13.70 21.58
CA SER A 121 -9.48 -13.74 21.66
C SER A 121 -10.04 -13.22 20.34
N VAL A 122 -11.03 -13.92 19.77
CA VAL A 122 -11.75 -13.43 18.58
C VAL A 122 -12.41 -12.10 18.90
N ARG A 123 -13.09 -12.02 20.05
CA ARG A 123 -13.76 -10.80 20.51
C ARG A 123 -12.79 -9.63 20.57
N ASP A 124 -11.70 -9.74 21.31
CA ASP A 124 -10.80 -8.59 21.52
C ASP A 124 -10.13 -8.12 20.23
N ASP A 125 -9.81 -9.05 19.33
CA ASP A 125 -9.23 -8.71 18.03
C ASP A 125 -10.27 -8.01 17.13
N LEU A 126 -11.53 -8.49 17.11
CA LEU A 126 -12.61 -7.82 16.39
C LEU A 126 -12.91 -6.44 16.97
N VAL A 127 -12.88 -6.28 18.30
CA VAL A 127 -13.05 -4.97 18.95
C VAL A 127 -11.96 -4.00 18.51
N ALA A 128 -10.69 -4.42 18.52
CA ALA A 128 -9.59 -3.58 18.07
C ALA A 128 -9.71 -3.17 16.60
N LEU A 129 -10.16 -4.08 15.73
CA LEU A 129 -10.37 -3.80 14.31
C LEU A 129 -11.55 -2.85 14.07
N VAL A 130 -12.70 -3.08 14.73
CA VAL A 130 -13.88 -2.20 14.61
C VAL A 130 -13.60 -0.83 15.20
N ASP A 131 -12.88 -0.74 16.32
CA ASP A 131 -12.49 0.53 16.93
C ASP A 131 -11.55 1.33 16.02
N PHE A 132 -10.59 0.66 15.40
CA PHE A 132 -9.73 1.28 14.38
C PHE A 132 -10.54 1.84 13.22
N LEU A 133 -11.49 1.08 12.66
CA LEU A 133 -12.36 1.56 11.57
C LEU A 133 -13.19 2.77 12.00
N ARG A 134 -13.71 2.77 13.22
CA ARG A 134 -14.49 3.89 13.77
C ARG A 134 -13.65 5.13 13.98
N ALA A 135 -12.43 4.99 14.48
CA ALA A 135 -11.50 6.10 14.65
C ALA A 135 -11.15 6.75 13.30
N GLN A 136 -10.91 5.93 12.28
CA GLN A 136 -10.66 6.40 10.91
C GLN A 136 -11.90 7.09 10.31
N ALA A 137 -13.09 6.55 10.53
CA ALA A 137 -14.35 7.19 10.09
C ALA A 137 -14.63 8.53 10.80
N LEU A 138 -14.11 8.72 12.01
CA LEU A 138 -14.27 9.95 12.81
C LEU A 138 -13.23 11.02 12.52
N ASP A 139 -12.06 10.62 12.04
CA ASP A 139 -11.02 11.56 11.63
C ASP A 139 -11.50 12.36 10.42
N ARG A 140 -11.70 13.67 10.58
CA ARG A 140 -12.27 14.55 9.54
C ARG A 140 -11.55 14.44 8.20
N ARG A 141 -10.23 14.27 8.24
CA ARG A 141 -9.38 14.10 7.06
C ARG A 141 -9.69 12.80 6.33
N SER A 142 -9.71 11.70 7.07
CA SER A 142 -10.05 10.38 6.55
C SER A 142 -11.52 10.29 6.10
N ALA A 143 -12.45 10.98 6.77
CA ALA A 143 -13.86 11.00 6.43
C ALA A 143 -14.15 11.74 5.11
N ALA A 144 -13.55 12.91 4.87
CA ALA A 144 -13.69 13.64 3.59
C ALA A 144 -13.15 12.83 2.41
N LEU A 145 -12.04 12.14 2.66
CA LEU A 145 -11.35 11.24 1.75
C LEU A 145 -12.15 9.95 1.44
N LEU A 146 -12.73 9.33 2.47
CA LEU A 146 -13.71 8.24 2.36
C LEU A 146 -14.93 8.66 1.53
N HIS A 147 -15.47 9.84 1.81
CA HIS A 147 -16.62 10.39 1.11
C HIS A 147 -16.30 10.54 -0.38
N LEU A 148 -15.20 11.23 -0.71
CA LEU A 148 -14.66 11.36 -2.07
C LEU A 148 -14.58 9.99 -2.80
N ALA A 149 -14.04 8.97 -2.14
CA ALA A 149 -13.85 7.66 -2.79
C ALA A 149 -15.17 6.87 -2.98
N LEU A 150 -16.15 7.06 -2.11
CA LEU A 150 -17.37 6.25 -2.06
C LEU A 150 -18.56 6.91 -2.78
N THR A 151 -18.73 8.24 -2.71
CA THR A 151 -19.84 8.94 -3.38
C THR A 151 -19.55 9.21 -4.85
N GLU A 152 -18.29 9.47 -5.20
CA GLU A 152 -17.89 9.75 -6.59
C GLU A 152 -17.43 8.51 -7.36
N ALA A 153 -17.70 7.32 -6.85
CA ALA A 153 -17.22 6.07 -7.44
C ALA A 153 -17.72 5.84 -8.89
N GLY A 154 -18.86 6.44 -9.26
CA GLY A 154 -19.37 6.43 -10.63
C GLY A 154 -18.61 7.36 -11.57
N ALA A 155 -18.21 8.54 -11.10
CA ALA A 155 -17.45 9.53 -11.88
C ALA A 155 -15.96 9.17 -11.97
N HIS A 156 -15.40 8.58 -10.91
CA HIS A 156 -13.98 8.25 -10.78
C HIS A 156 -13.78 6.75 -10.47
N PRO A 157 -14.04 5.85 -11.44
CA PRO A 157 -13.99 4.40 -11.21
C PRO A 157 -12.59 3.87 -10.89
N ALA A 158 -11.52 4.53 -11.38
CA ALA A 158 -10.14 4.15 -11.07
C ALA A 158 -9.79 4.47 -9.61
N LEU A 159 -10.19 5.63 -9.11
CA LEU A 159 -10.07 6.02 -7.70
C LEU A 159 -10.80 5.02 -6.79
N ALA A 160 -12.08 4.75 -7.07
CA ALA A 160 -12.88 3.83 -6.27
C ALA A 160 -12.30 2.41 -6.27
N ARG A 161 -11.84 1.91 -7.43
CA ARG A 161 -11.16 0.60 -7.51
C ARG A 161 -9.90 0.58 -6.66
N ARG A 162 -9.03 1.58 -6.81
CA ARG A 162 -7.78 1.64 -6.04
C ARG A 162 -8.05 1.76 -4.55
N TYR A 163 -9.00 2.58 -4.14
CA TYR A 163 -9.42 2.69 -2.75
C TYR A 163 -9.88 1.35 -2.16
N ARG A 164 -10.71 0.60 -2.90
CA ARG A 164 -11.12 -0.75 -2.49
C ARG A 164 -9.93 -1.69 -2.33
N GLU A 165 -8.96 -1.65 -3.25
CA GLU A 165 -7.78 -2.51 -3.25
C GLU A 165 -6.78 -2.16 -2.13
N THR A 166 -6.49 -0.88 -1.92
CA THR A 166 -5.40 -0.43 -1.05
C THR A 166 -5.84 -0.13 0.38
N VAL A 167 -7.12 0.19 0.58
CA VAL A 167 -7.66 0.58 1.89
C VAL A 167 -8.66 -0.44 2.42
N LEU A 168 -9.73 -0.73 1.67
CA LEU A 168 -10.80 -1.59 2.18
C LEU A 168 -10.40 -3.07 2.23
N ALA A 169 -9.73 -3.58 1.21
CA ALA A 169 -9.37 -4.99 1.13
C ALA A 169 -8.44 -5.45 2.28
N PRO A 170 -7.38 -4.72 2.68
CA PRO A 170 -6.55 -5.10 3.83
C PRO A 170 -7.34 -5.14 5.15
N ARG A 171 -8.27 -4.20 5.35
CA ARG A 171 -9.11 -4.15 6.56
C ARG A 171 -10.07 -5.33 6.63
N ARG A 172 -10.74 -5.63 5.51
CA ARG A 172 -11.61 -6.80 5.37
C ARG A 172 -10.83 -8.10 5.57
N ALA A 173 -9.62 -8.19 5.03
CA ALA A 173 -8.76 -9.35 5.20
C ALA A 173 -8.41 -9.58 6.68
N ALA A 174 -8.11 -8.53 7.44
CA ALA A 174 -7.82 -8.65 8.87
C ALA A 174 -9.02 -9.15 9.68
N VAL A 175 -10.22 -8.65 9.40
CA VAL A 175 -11.47 -9.15 10.04
C VAL A 175 -11.71 -10.61 9.69
N ARG A 176 -11.59 -10.96 8.40
CA ARG A 176 -11.77 -12.31 7.89
C ARG A 176 -10.78 -13.30 8.49
N GLU A 177 -9.53 -12.89 8.69
CA GLU A 177 -8.49 -13.70 9.34
C GLU A 177 -8.92 -14.07 10.77
N VAL A 178 -9.40 -13.10 11.55
CA VAL A 178 -9.87 -13.31 12.93
C VAL A 178 -11.07 -14.26 12.95
N LEU A 179 -12.03 -14.08 12.04
CA LEU A 179 -13.22 -14.93 11.95
C LEU A 179 -12.86 -16.38 11.59
N ARG A 180 -12.00 -16.58 10.59
CA ARG A 180 -11.52 -17.91 10.20
C ARG A 180 -10.78 -18.61 11.32
N ARG A 181 -9.95 -17.88 12.06
CA ARG A 181 -9.29 -18.40 13.27
C ARG A 181 -10.32 -18.82 14.32
N GLY A 182 -11.34 -18.01 14.56
CA GLY A 182 -12.40 -18.31 15.53
C GLY A 182 -13.19 -19.57 15.20
N VAL A 183 -13.48 -19.78 13.91
CA VAL A 183 -14.10 -21.04 13.43
C VAL A 183 -13.15 -22.22 13.65
N ALA A 184 -11.88 -22.08 13.25
CA ALA A 184 -10.88 -23.15 13.38
C ALA A 184 -10.58 -23.54 14.84
N SER A 185 -10.68 -22.60 15.79
CA SER A 185 -10.49 -22.85 17.22
C SER A 185 -11.76 -23.33 17.94
N GLY A 186 -12.91 -23.36 17.25
CA GLY A 186 -14.22 -23.67 17.84
C GLY A 186 -14.78 -22.57 18.75
N GLU A 187 -14.21 -21.35 18.74
CA GLU A 187 -14.77 -20.19 19.45
C GLU A 187 -16.02 -19.65 18.75
N LEU A 188 -16.11 -19.83 17.42
CA LEU A 188 -17.26 -19.49 16.59
C LEU A 188 -17.86 -20.75 15.96
N ARG A 189 -19.18 -20.74 15.70
CA ARG A 189 -19.87 -21.85 14.99
C ARG A 189 -19.35 -22.01 13.55
N ALA A 190 -19.27 -23.26 13.09
CA ALA A 190 -18.62 -23.62 11.84
C ALA A 190 -19.43 -23.32 10.57
N ASP A 191 -20.74 -23.08 10.72
CA ASP A 191 -21.67 -22.77 9.62
C ASP A 191 -21.82 -21.27 9.35
N LEU A 192 -21.00 -20.43 10.01
CA LEU A 192 -20.94 -19.00 9.72
C LEU A 192 -20.28 -18.75 8.36
N ASP A 193 -20.80 -17.78 7.64
CA ASP A 193 -20.13 -17.19 6.49
C ASP A 193 -19.19 -16.05 6.94
N PRO A 194 -17.85 -16.21 6.86
CA PRO A 194 -16.91 -15.17 7.25
C PRO A 194 -16.99 -13.92 6.38
N GLU A 195 -17.46 -14.03 5.13
CA GLU A 195 -17.63 -12.88 4.24
C GLU A 195 -18.80 -12.02 4.69
N LEU A 196 -19.96 -12.64 4.93
CA LEU A 196 -21.13 -11.95 5.48
C LEU A 196 -20.83 -11.28 6.81
N LEU A 197 -20.16 -11.98 7.73
CA LEU A 197 -19.76 -11.37 9.00
C LEU A 197 -18.79 -10.20 8.80
N THR A 198 -17.85 -10.31 7.86
CA THR A 198 -16.96 -9.20 7.50
C THR A 198 -17.77 -7.99 7.01
N ASP A 199 -18.81 -8.20 6.22
CA ASP A 199 -19.73 -7.14 5.79
C ASP A 199 -20.48 -6.52 6.98
N LEU A 200 -20.98 -7.33 7.91
CA LEU A 200 -21.69 -6.86 9.10
C LEU A 200 -20.79 -6.06 10.06
N PHE A 201 -19.50 -6.40 10.17
CA PHE A 201 -18.56 -5.64 11.00
C PHE A 201 -18.10 -4.33 10.35
N THR A 202 -17.96 -4.30 9.03
CA THR A 202 -17.35 -3.16 8.32
C THR A 202 -18.38 -2.21 7.71
N GLY A 203 -19.48 -2.75 7.19
CA GLY A 203 -20.54 -2.02 6.47
C GLY A 203 -21.18 -0.91 7.29
N PRO A 204 -21.72 -1.16 8.50
CA PRO A 204 -22.36 -0.13 9.31
C PRO A 204 -21.44 1.05 9.65
N VAL A 205 -20.15 0.78 9.88
CA VAL A 205 -19.15 1.83 10.19
C VAL A 205 -18.92 2.72 8.96
N LEU A 206 -18.72 2.10 7.78
CA LEU A 206 -18.52 2.83 6.52
C LEU A 206 -19.79 3.59 6.09
N ALA A 207 -20.95 2.95 6.16
CA ALA A 207 -22.24 3.57 5.83
C ALA A 207 -22.48 4.81 6.68
N ARG A 208 -22.18 4.74 7.98
CA ARG A 208 -22.31 5.91 8.85
C ARG A 208 -21.37 7.04 8.47
N ALA A 209 -20.09 6.73 8.19
CA ALA A 209 -19.10 7.73 7.79
C ALA A 209 -19.53 8.53 6.54
N VAL A 210 -20.23 7.86 5.62
CA VAL A 210 -20.72 8.48 4.37
C VAL A 210 -22.05 9.21 4.57
N LEU A 211 -23.00 8.61 5.27
CA LEU A 211 -24.37 9.11 5.40
C LEU A 211 -24.53 10.21 6.46
N TYR A 212 -23.65 10.26 7.46
CA TYR A 212 -23.70 11.21 8.56
C TYR A 212 -22.32 11.88 8.77
N PRO A 213 -21.78 12.57 7.75
CA PRO A 213 -20.46 13.17 7.83
C PRO A 213 -20.40 14.23 8.94
N GLY A 214 -19.37 14.16 9.79
CA GLY A 214 -19.18 15.11 10.89
C GLY A 214 -20.07 14.87 12.11
N GLU A 215 -21.04 13.94 12.03
CA GLU A 215 -21.77 13.49 13.21
C GLU A 215 -20.98 12.38 13.92
N PRO A 216 -20.63 12.56 15.21
CA PRO A 216 -20.02 11.49 15.95
C PRO A 216 -20.97 10.28 15.97
N PRO A 217 -20.46 9.04 15.88
CA PRO A 217 -21.28 7.86 16.12
C PRO A 217 -21.91 7.93 17.49
N PRO A 218 -23.10 7.31 17.69
CA PRO A 218 -23.72 7.28 18.98
C PRO A 218 -22.69 6.72 19.96
N ALA A 219 -22.60 7.34 21.14
CA ALA A 219 -21.66 6.91 22.16
C ALA A 219 -21.90 5.42 22.47
N GLY A 220 -20.88 4.59 22.25
CA GLY A 220 -20.95 3.16 22.49
C GLY A 220 -19.64 2.53 22.04
N PRO A 221 -19.03 1.64 22.83
CA PRO A 221 -17.74 1.05 22.50
C PRO A 221 -17.88 0.12 21.30
N ALA A 222 -16.81 -0.02 20.50
CA ALA A 222 -16.71 -1.05 19.46
C ALA A 222 -17.09 -2.45 19.99
N ALA A 223 -16.82 -2.70 21.28
CA ALA A 223 -17.29 -3.84 22.04
C ALA A 223 -18.80 -4.11 21.89
N ARG A 224 -19.70 -3.12 21.96
CA ARG A 224 -21.15 -3.38 21.84
C ARG A 224 -21.54 -3.91 20.45
N ILE A 225 -20.93 -3.37 19.39
CA ILE A 225 -21.16 -3.85 18.02
C ILE A 225 -20.67 -5.29 17.91
N VAL A 226 -19.49 -5.56 18.47
CA VAL A 226 -18.89 -6.90 18.44
C VAL A 226 -19.70 -7.89 19.26
N ASP A 227 -20.10 -7.54 20.46
CA ASP A 227 -20.88 -8.39 21.35
C ASP A 227 -22.24 -8.73 20.74
N ALA A 228 -22.96 -7.74 20.21
CA ALA A 228 -24.26 -7.96 19.56
C ALA A 228 -24.17 -8.93 18.37
N LEU A 229 -23.10 -8.85 17.57
CA LEU A 229 -22.88 -9.76 16.44
C LEU A 229 -22.38 -11.13 16.90
N LEU A 230 -21.54 -11.19 17.94
CA LEU A 230 -21.01 -12.45 18.46
C LEU A 230 -22.06 -13.24 19.25
N ASP A 231 -22.99 -12.60 19.95
CA ASP A 231 -24.01 -13.30 20.74
C ASP A 231 -24.91 -14.19 19.86
N GLY A 232 -25.15 -13.82 18.60
CA GLY A 232 -25.81 -14.68 17.60
C GLY A 232 -24.87 -15.69 16.89
N ALA A 233 -23.55 -15.52 17.03
CA ALA A 233 -22.52 -16.28 16.33
C ALA A 233 -21.69 -17.21 17.25
N ARG A 234 -22.00 -17.27 18.55
CA ARG A 234 -21.35 -18.17 19.50
C ARG A 234 -21.84 -19.61 19.31
N SER A 235 -20.94 -20.56 19.58
CA SER A 235 -21.33 -21.97 19.66
C SER A 235 -22.21 -22.18 20.91
N PRO A 236 -23.31 -22.93 20.83
CA PRO A 236 -24.21 -23.16 21.97
C PRO A 236 -23.56 -23.91 23.14
N ASP A 237 -22.41 -24.56 22.95
CA ASP A 237 -21.75 -25.41 23.95
C ASP A 237 -20.52 -24.76 24.63
N ARG A 238 -20.67 -23.56 25.21
CA ARG A 238 -19.72 -23.00 26.21
C ARG A 238 -20.40 -22.12 27.24
#